data_AF-A0AAD4X937-F1
#
_entry.id   AF-A0AAD4X937-F1
#
_cell.length_a   1.000
_cell.length_b   1.000
_cell.length_c   1.000
_cell.angle_alpha   90.00
_cell.angle_beta   90.00
_cell.angle_gamma   90.00
#
_symmetry.space_group_name_H-M   'P 1'
#
loop_
_entity.id
_entity.type
_entity.pdbx_description
1 polymer ?
#
loop_
_entity_poly.entity_id
_entity_poly.type
_entity_poly.pdbx_seq_one_letter_code
_entity_poly.pdbx_strand_id
1 'polypeptide(L)'
;MDSMHRKLGSMADEYGPAFTIRLGSHKTPVVSKWELVKECFTTNDISFSNHPAILSVKLLFYGVVSGCYVPYGAYWRELRKFSLFWRSATYDTIMNGSDTLALTLTWAISLLLNHPDALKKALEELDTHVGKDRKVEESDIPNLTYIPAIIKETMRLYPVGPLSRSTVEDCEVGGYHVPAGTRLLVNLWKMQRDENVYKDDPLEFRPERFLTSNADVDLKGQHYELLPLGVGRRICPGVSMAVQLLHLILARVIHEFEITTQGKVDMSERMGFLFYKKMPLEVLIRPRLSGVEKI
;
A
#
# COMPACT_ATOMS: atom_id res chain seq x y z
N MET A 1 22.88 -0.52 2.06
CA MET A 1 22.21 -1.46 2.99
C MET A 1 20.80 -1.62 2.49
N ASP A 2 20.41 -2.84 2.14
CA ASP A 2 19.08 -3.11 1.59
C ASP A 2 17.99 -2.86 2.62
N SER A 3 16.79 -2.52 2.16
CA SER A 3 15.63 -2.33 3.03
C SER A 3 15.28 -3.63 3.77
N MET A 4 14.71 -3.50 4.98
CA MET A 4 14.36 -4.64 5.83
C MET A 4 13.46 -5.65 5.11
N HIS A 5 12.43 -5.19 4.39
CA HIS A 5 11.48 -6.07 3.70
C HIS A 5 12.13 -6.87 2.55
N ARG A 6 13.16 -6.31 1.87
CA ARG A 6 13.93 -7.03 0.85
C ARG A 6 14.79 -8.11 1.48
N LYS A 7 15.48 -7.79 2.59
CA LYS A 7 16.29 -8.78 3.32
C LYS A 7 15.43 -9.92 3.85
N LEU A 8 14.25 -9.62 4.40
CA LEU A 8 13.27 -10.64 4.79
C LEU A 8 12.75 -11.44 3.59
N GLY A 9 12.71 -10.84 2.41
CA GLY A 9 12.37 -11.52 1.15
C GLY A 9 13.42 -12.56 0.79
N SER A 10 14.71 -12.20 0.83
CA SER A 10 15.81 -13.15 0.59
C SER A 10 15.86 -14.26 1.64
N MET A 11 15.53 -13.95 2.90
CA MET A 11 15.41 -14.99 3.93
C MET A 11 14.23 -15.94 3.66
N ALA A 12 13.14 -15.45 3.07
CA ALA A 12 12.03 -16.33 2.67
C ALA A 12 12.43 -17.31 1.56
N ASP A 13 13.38 -16.92 0.70
CA ASP A 13 13.94 -17.80 -0.32
C ASP A 13 14.83 -18.89 0.28
N GLU A 14 15.53 -18.59 1.38
CA GLU A 14 16.44 -19.52 2.05
C GLU A 14 15.73 -20.45 3.05
N TYR A 15 14.84 -19.91 3.88
CA TYR A 15 14.20 -20.63 5.00
C TYR A 15 12.75 -21.05 4.70
N GLY A 16 12.21 -20.65 3.55
CA GLY A 16 10.83 -20.91 3.15
C GLY A 16 9.85 -19.78 3.47
N PRO A 17 8.57 -19.94 3.08
CA PRO A 17 7.58 -18.87 3.08
C PRO A 17 7.15 -18.38 4.47
N ALA A 18 7.49 -19.12 5.53
CA ALA A 18 7.25 -18.74 6.91
C ALA A 18 8.45 -19.13 7.77
N PHE A 19 8.98 -18.17 8.53
CA PHE A 19 10.12 -18.38 9.42
C PHE A 19 10.01 -17.45 10.63
N THR A 20 10.77 -17.72 11.69
CA THR A 20 10.76 -16.88 12.89
C THR A 20 12.08 -16.14 13.04
N ILE A 21 12.00 -14.83 13.26
CA ILE A 21 13.15 -14.00 13.63
C ILE A 21 13.01 -13.50 15.06
N ARG A 22 14.12 -13.02 15.63
CA ARG A 22 14.14 -12.33 16.91
C ARG A 22 14.40 -10.85 16.69
N LEU A 23 13.38 -10.02 16.95
CA LEU A 23 13.49 -8.56 16.93
C LEU A 23 13.55 -8.04 18.37
N GLY A 24 14.77 -7.83 18.87
CA GLY A 24 15.02 -7.48 20.27
C GLY A 24 14.58 -8.62 21.20
N SER A 25 13.67 -8.32 22.14
CA SER A 25 13.11 -9.30 23.07
C SER A 25 11.96 -10.15 22.48
N HIS A 26 11.46 -9.81 21.29
CA HIS A 26 10.29 -10.46 20.71
C HIS A 26 10.69 -11.50 19.66
N LYS A 27 10.10 -12.70 19.77
CA LYS A 27 10.06 -13.66 18.66
C LYS A 27 8.94 -13.22 17.72
N THR A 28 9.26 -13.07 16.45
CA THR A 28 8.39 -12.50 15.42
C THR A 28 8.33 -13.47 14.24
N PRO A 29 7.23 -14.20 14.05
CA PRO A 29 7.01 -14.91 12.81
C PRO A 29 6.90 -13.93 11.64
N VAL A 30 7.58 -14.27 10.54
CA VAL A 30 7.53 -13.57 9.26
C VAL A 30 6.84 -14.49 8.26
N VAL A 31 5.79 -14.00 7.61
CA VAL A 31 5.05 -14.73 6.59
C VAL A 31 5.12 -13.98 5.27
N SER A 32 5.49 -14.69 4.20
CA SER A 32 5.73 -14.12 2.87
C SER A 32 4.87 -14.76 1.77
N LYS A 33 3.95 -15.65 2.12
CA LYS A 33 3.08 -16.39 1.19
C LYS A 33 1.60 -16.11 1.46
N TRP A 34 0.86 -15.80 0.41
CA TRP A 34 -0.49 -15.23 0.52
C TRP A 34 -1.51 -16.22 1.11
N GLU A 35 -1.33 -17.53 0.90
CA GLU A 35 -2.21 -18.58 1.45
C GLU A 35 -2.14 -18.63 2.98
N LEU A 36 -0.94 -18.50 3.55
CA LEU A 36 -0.75 -18.44 5.01
C LEU A 36 -1.30 -17.13 5.57
N VAL A 37 -1.11 -16.02 4.85
CA VAL A 37 -1.73 -14.73 5.22
C VAL A 37 -3.25 -14.87 5.20
N LYS A 38 -3.82 -15.54 4.20
CA LYS A 38 -5.26 -15.82 4.14
C LYS A 38 -5.74 -16.60 5.34
N GLU A 39 -5.06 -17.67 5.73
CA GLU A 39 -5.39 -18.43 6.94
C GLU A 39 -5.37 -17.54 8.20
N CYS A 40 -4.32 -16.72 8.38
CA CYS A 40 -4.22 -15.77 9.50
C CYS A 40 -5.42 -14.81 9.59
N PHE A 41 -5.90 -14.29 8.46
CA PHE A 41 -6.89 -13.22 8.44
C PHE A 41 -8.32 -13.66 8.12
N THR A 42 -8.54 -14.96 7.87
CA THR A 42 -9.87 -15.55 7.68
C THR A 42 -10.21 -16.51 8.81
N THR A 43 -9.43 -17.58 8.97
CA THR A 43 -9.67 -18.63 9.96
C THR A 43 -9.37 -18.12 11.37
N ASN A 44 -8.32 -17.30 11.49
CA ASN A 44 -7.85 -16.74 12.76
C ASN A 44 -8.07 -15.21 12.84
N ASP A 45 -9.12 -14.69 12.21
CA ASP A 45 -9.37 -13.25 12.03
C ASP A 45 -9.44 -12.47 13.35
N ILE A 46 -10.01 -13.07 14.40
CA ILE A 46 -10.07 -12.52 15.76
C ILE A 46 -8.69 -12.62 16.40
N SER A 47 -8.00 -13.77 16.29
CA SER A 47 -6.68 -13.97 16.87
C SER A 47 -5.72 -12.88 16.38
N PHE A 48 -5.66 -12.59 15.08
CA PHE A 48 -4.78 -11.56 14.49
C PHE A 48 -5.37 -10.15 14.43
N SER A 49 -6.35 -9.83 15.29
CA SER A 49 -7.03 -8.53 15.26
C SER A 49 -6.34 -7.42 16.06
N ASN A 50 -5.23 -7.68 16.74
CA ASN A 50 -4.46 -6.65 17.47
C ASN A 50 -3.27 -6.12 16.68
N HIS A 51 -2.81 -4.92 17.06
CA HIS A 51 -1.50 -4.41 16.68
C HIS A 51 -0.48 -4.69 17.78
N PRO A 52 0.81 -4.84 17.46
CA PRO A 52 1.86 -4.86 18.45
C PRO A 52 1.80 -3.61 19.35
N ALA A 53 1.94 -3.77 20.66
CA ALA A 53 2.02 -2.65 21.57
C ALA A 53 3.33 -1.87 21.33
N ILE A 54 3.20 -0.60 20.92
CA ILE A 54 4.33 0.29 20.64
C ILE A 54 4.31 1.44 21.66
N LEU A 55 5.38 1.56 22.46
CA LEU A 55 5.49 2.59 23.50
C LEU A 55 5.47 4.01 22.92
N SER A 56 6.13 4.24 21.77
CA SER A 56 6.14 5.56 21.13
C SER A 56 4.73 6.00 20.71
N VAL A 57 3.88 5.09 20.22
CA VAL A 57 2.48 5.38 19.93
C VAL A 57 1.73 5.76 21.21
N LYS A 58 1.91 5.00 22.29
CA LYS A 58 1.28 5.32 23.59
C LYS A 58 1.68 6.72 24.08
N LEU A 59 2.95 7.12 23.91
CA LEU A 59 3.44 8.43 24.32
C LEU A 59 2.95 9.56 23.39
N LEU A 60 3.01 9.36 22.08
CA LEU A 60 2.59 10.34 21.06
C LEU A 60 1.12 10.74 21.24
N PHE A 61 0.27 9.77 21.57
CA PHE A 61 -1.14 10.01 21.81
C PHE A 61 -1.48 10.23 23.29
N TYR A 62 -0.50 10.56 24.14
CA TYR A 62 -0.70 10.92 25.56
C TYR A 62 -1.50 9.87 26.36
N GLY A 63 -1.30 8.59 26.07
CA GLY A 63 -2.04 7.49 26.68
C GLY A 63 -3.46 7.28 26.13
N VAL A 64 -3.98 8.21 25.32
CA VAL A 64 -5.14 7.96 24.45
C VAL A 64 -4.68 7.00 23.37
N VAL A 65 -5.39 5.90 23.16
CA VAL A 65 -4.97 4.96 22.12
C VAL A 65 -5.53 5.45 20.78
N SER A 66 -4.67 5.84 19.84
CA SER A 66 -5.06 6.12 18.46
C SER A 66 -5.95 5.01 17.93
N GLY A 67 -7.00 5.36 17.17
CA GLY A 67 -8.02 4.42 16.68
C GLY A 67 -7.43 3.19 15.97
N CYS A 68 -6.26 3.36 15.33
CA CYS A 68 -5.51 2.31 14.68
C CYS A 68 -4.94 1.27 15.67
N TYR A 69 -4.47 1.70 16.84
CA TYR A 69 -3.73 0.87 17.81
C TYR A 69 -4.56 0.41 19.01
N VAL A 70 -5.84 0.80 19.09
CA VAL A 70 -6.75 0.33 20.14
C VAL A 70 -6.82 -1.20 20.11
N PRO A 71 -6.61 -1.89 21.25
CA PRO A 71 -6.83 -3.32 21.33
C PRO A 71 -8.24 -3.70 20.86
N TYR A 72 -8.34 -4.83 20.19
CA TYR A 72 -9.58 -5.36 19.68
C TYR A 72 -10.53 -5.65 20.83
N GLY A 73 -11.78 -5.20 20.69
CA GLY A 73 -12.79 -5.29 21.74
C GLY A 73 -13.99 -4.41 21.41
N ALA A 74 -14.95 -4.34 22.33
CA ALA A 74 -16.17 -3.55 22.15
C ALA A 74 -15.87 -2.07 21.83
N TYR A 75 -14.92 -1.47 22.56
CA TYR A 75 -14.53 -0.08 22.34
C TYR A 75 -13.98 0.17 20.92
N TRP A 76 -13.05 -0.67 20.43
CA TRP A 76 -12.56 -0.55 19.06
C TRP A 76 -13.67 -0.74 18.02
N ARG A 77 -14.60 -1.68 18.23
CA ARG A 77 -15.73 -1.90 17.31
C ARG A 77 -16.62 -0.67 17.20
N GLU A 78 -16.88 0.02 18.30
CA GLU A 78 -17.64 1.27 18.28
C GLU A 78 -16.85 2.40 17.58
N LEU A 79 -15.57 2.57 17.91
CA LEU A 79 -14.71 3.56 17.22
C LEU A 79 -14.66 3.32 15.71
N ARG A 80 -14.63 2.05 15.28
CA ARG A 80 -14.60 1.68 13.86
C ARG A 80 -15.88 2.08 13.11
N LYS A 81 -17.04 2.14 13.77
CA LYS A 81 -18.30 2.62 13.17
C LYS A 81 -18.30 4.14 12.98
N PHE A 82 -17.62 4.88 13.85
CA PHE A 82 -17.66 6.34 13.90
C PHE A 82 -16.34 7.01 13.49
N SER A 83 -15.46 6.33 12.76
CA SER A 83 -14.09 6.80 12.49
C SER A 83 -13.99 8.17 11.81
N LEU A 84 -15.08 8.67 11.19
CA LEU A 84 -15.13 9.99 10.54
C LEU A 84 -15.68 11.11 11.44
N PHE A 85 -16.34 10.78 12.57
CA PHE A 85 -17.13 11.76 13.35
C PHE A 85 -16.46 12.23 14.65
N TRP A 86 -15.36 11.59 15.07
CA TRP A 86 -14.68 11.92 16.34
C TRP A 86 -13.48 12.84 16.12
N ARG A 87 -13.34 13.89 16.96
CA ARG A 87 -12.25 14.88 16.89
C ARG A 87 -10.84 14.26 16.94
N SER A 88 -10.63 13.23 17.76
CA SER A 88 -9.36 12.47 17.79
C SER A 88 -9.17 11.61 16.53
N ALA A 89 -10.26 11.06 15.99
CA ALA A 89 -10.23 10.30 14.75
C ALA A 89 -9.96 11.20 13.53
N THR A 90 -10.33 12.48 13.56
CA THR A 90 -10.00 13.45 12.50
C THR A 90 -8.49 13.67 12.40
N TYR A 91 -7.80 13.89 13.54
CA TYR A 91 -6.34 14.05 13.57
C TYR A 91 -5.64 12.78 13.09
N ASP A 92 -6.07 11.60 13.59
CA ASP A 92 -5.56 10.31 13.13
C ASP A 92 -5.75 10.11 11.62
N THR A 93 -6.90 10.52 11.07
CA THR A 93 -7.19 10.40 9.63
C THR A 93 -6.29 11.30 8.80
N ILE A 94 -6.08 12.55 9.21
CA ILE A 94 -5.22 13.50 8.50
C ILE A 94 -3.77 13.01 8.51
N MET A 95 -3.26 12.58 9.67
CA MET A 95 -1.87 12.11 9.79
C MET A 95 -1.64 10.83 8.99
N ASN A 96 -2.50 9.82 9.13
CA ASN A 96 -2.29 8.53 8.47
C ASN A 96 -2.61 8.57 6.95
N GLY A 97 -3.50 9.46 6.52
CA GLY A 97 -3.92 9.56 5.12
C GLY A 97 -2.99 10.41 4.24
N SER A 98 -2.51 11.55 4.74
CA SER A 98 -1.79 12.53 3.91
C SER A 98 -0.45 11.98 3.39
N ASP A 99 0.41 11.49 4.30
CA ASP A 99 1.77 11.04 3.95
C ASP A 99 1.74 9.78 3.08
N THR A 100 0.77 8.90 3.29
CA THR A 100 0.68 7.61 2.58
C THR A 100 0.20 7.78 1.13
N LEU A 101 -0.73 8.71 0.89
CA LEU A 101 -1.15 9.11 -0.45
C LEU A 101 0.01 9.77 -1.22
N ALA A 102 0.68 10.75 -0.60
CA ALA A 102 1.82 11.44 -1.21
C ALA A 102 2.96 10.46 -1.56
N LEU A 103 3.25 9.51 -0.67
CA LEU A 103 4.23 8.46 -0.92
C LEU A 103 3.85 7.59 -2.13
N THR A 104 2.60 7.14 -2.20
CA THR A 104 2.12 6.31 -3.32
C THR A 104 2.21 7.05 -4.65
N LEU A 105 1.78 8.32 -4.69
CA LEU A 105 1.87 9.16 -5.89
C LEU A 105 3.32 9.41 -6.31
N THR A 106 4.21 9.62 -5.34
CA THR A 106 5.65 9.81 -5.60
C THR A 106 6.26 8.57 -6.25
N TRP A 107 5.90 7.37 -5.78
CA TRP A 107 6.32 6.13 -6.42
C TRP A 107 5.70 5.94 -7.80
N ALA A 108 4.42 6.26 -7.98
CA ALA A 108 3.74 6.16 -9.27
C ALA A 108 4.42 7.06 -10.32
N ILE A 109 4.67 8.34 -9.99
CA ILE A 109 5.35 9.27 -10.89
C ILE A 109 6.78 8.81 -11.16
N SER A 110 7.52 8.33 -10.14
CA SER A 110 8.87 7.78 -10.32
C SER A 110 8.90 6.60 -11.29
N LEU A 111 7.91 5.71 -11.19
CA LEU A 111 7.76 4.56 -12.07
C LEU A 111 7.44 4.99 -13.50
N LEU A 112 6.48 5.90 -13.69
CA LEU A 112 6.11 6.41 -15.01
C LEU A 112 7.26 7.12 -15.71
N LEU A 113 8.05 7.91 -14.98
CA LEU A 113 9.24 8.59 -15.54
C LEU A 113 10.33 7.61 -15.98
N ASN A 114 10.43 6.45 -15.33
CA ASN A 114 11.33 5.37 -15.75
C ASN A 114 10.73 4.46 -16.83
N HIS A 115 9.44 4.60 -17.16
CA HIS A 115 8.72 3.81 -18.17
C HIS A 115 7.87 4.71 -19.07
N PRO A 116 8.50 5.45 -20.00
CA PRO A 116 7.82 6.44 -20.85
C PRO A 116 6.67 5.85 -21.68
N ASP A 117 6.76 4.58 -22.08
CA ASP A 117 5.71 3.89 -22.82
C ASP A 117 4.41 3.76 -22.00
N ALA A 118 4.52 3.46 -20.70
CA ALA A 118 3.37 3.41 -19.81
C ALA A 118 2.78 4.81 -19.59
N LEU A 119 3.62 5.84 -19.45
CA LEU A 119 3.17 7.23 -19.36
C LEU A 119 2.40 7.64 -20.61
N LYS A 120 2.90 7.28 -21.79
CA LYS A 120 2.24 7.54 -23.07
C LYS A 120 0.86 6.89 -23.17
N LYS A 121 0.73 5.62 -22.77
CA LYS A 121 -0.58 4.93 -22.73
C LYS A 121 -1.57 5.59 -21.78
N ALA A 122 -1.11 6.04 -20.61
CA ALA A 122 -1.95 6.78 -19.67
C ALA A 122 -2.43 8.11 -20.27
N LEU A 123 -1.55 8.81 -20.98
CA LEU A 123 -1.89 10.05 -21.69
C LEU A 123 -2.91 9.82 -22.80
N GLU A 124 -2.74 8.76 -23.59
CA GLU A 124 -3.67 8.36 -24.65
C GLU A 124 -5.07 8.04 -24.09
N GLU A 125 -5.14 7.31 -22.97
CA GLU A 125 -6.40 7.04 -22.27
C GLU A 125 -7.08 8.35 -21.85
N LEU A 126 -6.34 9.25 -21.20
CA LEU A 126 -6.88 10.51 -20.70
C LEU A 126 -7.31 11.44 -21.85
N ASP A 127 -6.52 11.56 -22.90
CA ASP A 127 -6.86 12.37 -24.08
C ASP A 127 -8.10 11.81 -24.79
N THR A 128 -8.29 10.49 -24.80
CA THR A 128 -9.45 9.82 -25.43
C THR A 128 -10.73 10.02 -24.63
N HIS A 129 -10.69 9.85 -23.31
CA HIS A 129 -11.90 9.87 -22.47
C HIS A 129 -12.25 11.27 -21.95
N VAL A 130 -11.28 12.16 -21.76
CA VAL A 130 -11.47 13.48 -21.15
C VAL A 130 -11.29 14.61 -22.17
N GLY A 131 -10.41 14.44 -23.16
CA GLY A 131 -10.03 15.49 -24.11
C GLY A 131 -8.99 16.46 -23.55
N LYS A 132 -8.78 17.61 -24.21
CA LYS A 132 -7.77 18.63 -23.81
C LYS A 132 -8.37 19.98 -23.39
N ASP A 133 -9.69 20.10 -23.42
CA ASP A 133 -10.39 21.38 -23.21
C ASP A 133 -10.84 21.59 -21.76
N ARG A 134 -10.78 20.55 -20.92
CA ARG A 134 -11.17 20.59 -19.50
C ARG A 134 -10.26 19.71 -18.66
N LYS A 135 -10.35 19.83 -17.34
CA LYS A 135 -9.60 18.99 -16.39
C LYS A 135 -10.35 17.68 -16.13
N VAL A 136 -9.61 16.68 -15.62
CA VAL A 136 -10.20 15.43 -15.12
C VAL A 136 -11.09 15.72 -13.91
N GLU A 137 -12.31 15.18 -13.94
CA GLU A 137 -13.28 15.22 -12.86
C GLU A 137 -13.50 13.83 -12.26
N GLU A 138 -14.09 13.77 -11.07
CA GLU A 138 -14.36 12.50 -10.39
C GLU A 138 -15.30 11.59 -11.21
N SER A 139 -16.21 12.19 -11.97
CA SER A 139 -17.14 11.51 -12.89
C SER A 139 -16.44 10.78 -14.04
N ASP A 140 -15.20 11.14 -14.38
CA ASP A 140 -14.44 10.49 -15.45
C ASP A 140 -13.79 9.18 -14.99
N ILE A 141 -13.47 9.05 -13.69
CA ILE A 141 -12.68 7.95 -13.12
C ILE A 141 -13.25 6.56 -13.45
N PRO A 142 -14.57 6.31 -13.42
CA PRO A 142 -15.12 4.99 -13.78
C PRO A 142 -14.85 4.57 -15.23
N ASN A 143 -14.54 5.51 -16.13
CA ASN A 143 -14.23 5.23 -17.54
C ASN A 143 -12.73 5.00 -17.79
N LEU A 144 -11.87 5.24 -16.78
CA LEU A 144 -10.44 5.04 -16.87
C LEU A 144 -10.08 3.64 -16.35
N THR A 145 -9.26 2.92 -17.10
CA THR A 145 -8.84 1.54 -16.80
C THR A 145 -7.34 1.44 -16.53
N TYR A 146 -6.54 2.22 -17.26
CA TYR A 146 -5.08 2.23 -17.18
C TYR A 146 -4.58 3.00 -15.96
N ILE A 147 -5.21 4.12 -15.60
CA ILE A 147 -4.88 4.85 -14.35
C ILE A 147 -5.05 3.96 -13.10
N PRO A 148 -6.17 3.26 -12.88
CA PRO A 148 -6.28 2.28 -11.80
C PRO A 148 -5.23 1.16 -11.87
N ALA A 149 -4.91 0.67 -13.06
CA ALA A 149 -3.89 -0.36 -13.25
C ALA A 149 -2.49 0.13 -12.82
N ILE A 150 -2.13 1.39 -13.12
CA ILE A 150 -0.88 2.02 -12.65
C ILE A 150 -0.82 2.08 -11.12
N ILE A 151 -1.92 2.47 -10.46
CA ILE A 151 -1.97 2.54 -8.99
C ILE A 151 -1.83 1.14 -8.38
N LYS A 152 -2.54 0.13 -8.91
CA LYS A 152 -2.41 -1.27 -8.46
C LYS A 152 -0.96 -1.76 -8.61
N GLU A 153 -0.32 -1.52 -9.75
CA GLU A 153 1.06 -1.95 -10.01
C GLU A 153 2.09 -1.18 -9.16
N THR A 154 1.84 0.12 -8.93
CA THR A 154 2.67 0.93 -8.03
C THR A 154 2.65 0.37 -6.62
N MET A 155 1.46 0.10 -6.07
CA MET A 155 1.31 -0.46 -4.73
C MET A 155 1.82 -1.89 -4.61
N ARG A 156 1.77 -2.68 -5.69
CA ARG A 156 2.34 -4.02 -5.77
C ARG A 156 3.86 -3.98 -5.60
N LEU A 157 4.53 -3.11 -6.37
CA LEU A 157 5.98 -2.99 -6.34
C LEU A 157 6.47 -2.24 -5.10
N TYR A 158 5.84 -1.12 -4.75
CA TYR A 158 6.26 -0.25 -3.64
C TYR A 158 5.11 -0.11 -2.64
N PRO A 159 4.84 -1.16 -1.83
CA PRO A 159 3.89 -1.05 -0.75
C PRO A 159 4.32 0.05 0.22
N VAL A 160 3.37 0.81 0.76
CA VAL A 160 3.64 1.97 1.62
C VAL A 160 4.39 1.59 2.90
N GLY A 161 4.19 0.38 3.42
CA GLY A 161 4.86 -0.14 4.61
C GLY A 161 4.52 -1.61 4.86
N PRO A 162 5.01 -2.20 5.98
CA PRO A 162 4.73 -3.58 6.32
C PRO A 162 3.33 -3.76 6.90
N LEU A 163 2.76 -4.95 6.70
CA LEU A 163 1.55 -5.36 7.41
C LEU A 163 1.96 -6.14 8.67
N SER A 164 1.55 -5.66 9.85
CA SER A 164 1.88 -6.31 11.13
C SER A 164 0.67 -6.44 12.05
N ARG A 165 0.65 -7.53 12.84
CA ARG A 165 -0.39 -7.83 13.82
C ARG A 165 0.19 -8.48 15.07
N SER A 166 -0.62 -8.55 16.12
CA SER A 166 -0.36 -9.33 17.33
C SER A 166 -1.52 -10.29 17.56
N THR A 167 -1.23 -11.51 17.98
CA THR A 167 -2.26 -12.47 18.40
C THR A 167 -2.90 -12.03 19.72
N VAL A 168 -4.22 -12.20 19.86
CA VAL A 168 -4.96 -11.93 21.12
C VAL A 168 -5.12 -13.18 21.98
N GLU A 169 -5.11 -14.34 21.34
CA GLU A 169 -5.27 -15.66 21.93
C GLU A 169 -4.38 -16.64 21.18
N ASP A 170 -4.19 -17.82 21.75
CA ASP A 170 -3.48 -18.91 21.11
C ASP A 170 -4.24 -19.36 19.86
N CYS A 171 -3.53 -19.62 18.77
CA CYS A 171 -4.12 -20.10 17.53
C CYS A 171 -3.19 -21.06 16.79
N GLU A 172 -3.67 -21.61 15.69
CA GLU A 172 -2.88 -22.44 14.78
C GLU A 172 -2.83 -21.79 13.40
N VAL A 173 -1.64 -21.76 12.80
CA VAL A 173 -1.41 -21.27 11.43
C VAL A 173 -0.48 -22.24 10.72
N GLY A 174 -0.93 -22.80 9.58
CA GLY A 174 -0.13 -23.73 8.79
C GLY A 174 0.32 -24.96 9.57
N GLY A 175 -0.48 -25.40 10.56
CA GLY A 175 -0.15 -26.52 11.46
C GLY A 175 0.80 -26.18 12.61
N TYR A 176 1.17 -24.91 12.80
CA TYR A 176 2.01 -24.46 13.91
C TYR A 176 1.18 -23.76 14.99
N HIS A 177 1.45 -24.10 16.24
CA HIS A 177 0.88 -23.40 17.39
C HIS A 177 1.52 -22.00 17.56
N VAL A 178 0.67 -20.98 17.63
CA VAL A 178 1.04 -19.56 17.77
C VAL A 178 0.46 -19.04 19.09
N PRO A 179 1.31 -18.79 20.11
CA PRO A 179 0.83 -18.28 21.40
C PRO A 179 0.25 -16.87 21.31
N ALA A 180 -0.62 -16.50 22.25
CA ALA A 180 -1.13 -15.15 22.43
C ALA A 180 0.01 -14.12 22.60
N GLY A 181 -0.18 -12.91 22.08
CA GLY A 181 0.83 -11.83 22.13
C GLY A 181 1.96 -11.97 21.11
N THR A 182 1.93 -12.98 20.24
CA THR A 182 2.91 -13.17 19.16
C THR A 182 2.76 -12.08 18.12
N ARG A 183 3.88 -11.44 17.74
CA ARG A 183 3.90 -10.35 16.75
C ARG A 183 4.16 -10.92 15.36
N LEU A 184 3.13 -10.94 14.52
CA LEU A 184 3.23 -11.34 13.12
C LEU A 184 3.72 -10.16 12.26
N LEU A 185 4.67 -10.44 11.37
CA LEU A 185 5.08 -9.56 10.30
C LEU A 185 4.77 -10.22 8.95
N VAL A 186 3.94 -9.58 8.14
CA VAL A 186 3.67 -10.01 6.77
C VAL A 186 4.60 -9.24 5.82
N ASN A 187 5.41 -9.98 5.06
CA ASN A 187 6.28 -9.40 4.06
C ASN A 187 5.53 -9.18 2.74
N LEU A 188 4.77 -8.09 2.68
CA LEU A 188 4.02 -7.71 1.47
C LEU A 188 4.91 -7.60 0.24
N TRP A 189 6.15 -7.10 0.38
CA TRP A 189 7.07 -6.92 -0.75
C TRP A 189 7.37 -8.24 -1.47
N LYS A 190 7.63 -9.31 -0.70
CA LYS A 190 7.91 -10.65 -1.23
C LYS A 190 6.64 -11.32 -1.75
N MET A 191 5.55 -11.22 -1.00
CA MET A 191 4.26 -11.80 -1.37
C MET A 191 3.71 -11.23 -2.68
N GLN A 192 3.79 -9.91 -2.85
CA GLN A 192 3.33 -9.18 -4.04
C GLN A 192 4.30 -9.35 -5.24
N ARG A 193 5.30 -10.23 -5.11
CA ARG A 193 6.28 -10.61 -6.14
C ARG A 193 6.36 -12.13 -6.30
N ASP A 194 5.33 -12.85 -5.89
CA ASP A 194 5.26 -14.29 -6.09
C ASP A 194 5.18 -14.62 -7.59
N GLU A 195 6.18 -15.33 -8.11
CA GLU A 195 6.28 -15.78 -9.50
C GLU A 195 5.13 -16.70 -9.92
N ASN A 196 4.50 -17.39 -8.96
CA ASN A 196 3.34 -18.23 -9.24
C ASN A 196 2.07 -17.41 -9.53
N VAL A 197 2.00 -16.18 -8.99
CA VAL A 197 0.87 -15.26 -9.19
C VAL A 197 1.15 -14.32 -10.36
N TYR A 198 2.36 -13.75 -10.42
CA TYR A 198 2.75 -12.75 -11.40
C TYR A 198 3.75 -13.33 -12.40
N LYS A 199 3.24 -14.13 -13.35
CA LYS A 199 4.05 -14.91 -14.31
C LYS A 199 4.89 -14.06 -15.27
N ASP A 200 4.41 -12.87 -15.58
CA ASP A 200 5.02 -11.92 -16.51
C ASP A 200 6.01 -10.99 -15.79
N ASP A 201 7.11 -11.57 -15.29
CA ASP A 201 8.16 -10.93 -14.47
C ASP A 201 7.60 -10.11 -13.27
N PRO A 202 7.67 -10.65 -12.04
CA PRO A 202 7.18 -9.94 -10.85
C PRO A 202 7.97 -8.68 -10.50
N LEU A 203 9.19 -8.49 -11.01
CA LEU A 203 10.02 -7.33 -10.69
C LEU A 203 9.79 -6.16 -11.64
N GLU A 204 9.26 -6.44 -12.83
CA GLU A 204 8.96 -5.43 -13.84
C GLU A 204 7.70 -4.62 -13.50
N PHE A 205 7.74 -3.31 -13.77
CA PHE A 205 6.56 -2.45 -13.73
C PHE A 205 5.74 -2.62 -15.01
N ARG A 206 4.63 -3.33 -14.90
CA ARG A 206 3.75 -3.64 -16.04
C ARG A 206 2.28 -3.49 -15.64
N PRO A 207 1.70 -2.28 -15.72
CA PRO A 207 0.28 -2.05 -15.40
C PRO A 207 -0.68 -2.98 -16.15
N GLU A 208 -0.33 -3.40 -17.37
CA GLU A 208 -1.14 -4.25 -18.24
C GLU A 208 -1.54 -5.58 -17.62
N ARG A 209 -0.80 -6.08 -16.62
CA ARG A 209 -1.18 -7.31 -15.89
C ARG A 209 -2.53 -7.16 -15.20
N PHE A 210 -2.85 -5.95 -14.75
CA PHE A 210 -4.14 -5.62 -14.13
C PHE A 210 -5.26 -5.31 -15.12
N LEU A 211 -4.99 -5.46 -16.41
CA LEU A 211 -5.98 -5.40 -17.50
C LEU A 211 -6.18 -6.78 -18.15
N THR A 212 -5.33 -7.75 -17.81
CA THR A 212 -5.27 -9.07 -18.45
C THR A 212 -5.29 -10.17 -17.39
N SER A 213 -4.14 -10.74 -17.04
CA SER A 213 -4.01 -11.91 -16.14
C SER A 213 -4.57 -11.70 -14.73
N ASN A 214 -4.58 -10.46 -14.25
CA ASN A 214 -5.02 -10.06 -12.91
C ASN A 214 -6.09 -8.96 -12.97
N ALA A 215 -6.94 -8.98 -14.00
CA ALA A 215 -7.98 -7.97 -14.21
C ALA A 215 -8.94 -7.82 -13.01
N ASP A 216 -9.35 -8.93 -12.41
CA ASP A 216 -10.31 -8.98 -11.31
C ASP A 216 -9.73 -8.55 -9.95
N VAL A 217 -8.40 -8.43 -9.84
CA VAL A 217 -7.72 -8.08 -8.59
C VAL A 217 -8.02 -6.63 -8.21
N ASP A 218 -8.54 -6.45 -7.00
CA ASP A 218 -8.86 -5.16 -6.39
C ASP A 218 -8.01 -4.85 -5.14
N LEU A 219 -8.16 -3.62 -4.62
CA LEU A 219 -7.45 -3.14 -3.43
C LEU A 219 -8.29 -3.23 -2.15
N LYS A 220 -9.40 -3.98 -2.18
CA LYS A 220 -10.39 -4.04 -1.08
C LYS A 220 -10.10 -5.16 -0.07
N GLY A 221 -8.94 -5.81 -0.19
CA GLY A 221 -8.47 -6.85 0.74
C GLY A 221 -9.18 -8.19 0.56
N GLN A 222 -9.78 -8.44 -0.60
CA GLN A 222 -10.34 -9.77 -0.95
C GLN A 222 -9.33 -10.64 -1.70
N HIS A 223 -8.39 -9.99 -2.39
CA HIS A 223 -7.32 -10.62 -3.17
C HIS A 223 -6.03 -10.64 -2.33
N TYR A 224 -5.71 -11.80 -1.75
CA TYR A 224 -4.62 -11.93 -0.77
C TYR A 224 -3.23 -11.79 -1.38
N GLU A 225 -3.11 -11.93 -2.69
CA GLU A 225 -1.92 -11.64 -3.46
C GLU A 225 -1.56 -10.15 -3.51
N LEU A 226 -2.52 -9.24 -3.25
CA LEU A 226 -2.33 -7.79 -3.28
C LEU A 226 -3.04 -7.11 -2.09
N LEU A 227 -2.28 -6.84 -1.01
CA LEU A 227 -2.82 -6.30 0.25
C LEU A 227 -2.21 -4.95 0.70
N PRO A 228 -2.04 -3.96 -0.19
CA PRO A 228 -1.34 -2.71 0.16
C PRO A 228 -2.10 -1.84 1.17
N LEU A 229 -3.42 -2.02 1.30
CA LEU A 229 -4.27 -1.32 2.27
C LEU A 229 -4.70 -2.22 3.44
N GLY A 230 -4.04 -3.35 3.61
CA GLY A 230 -4.32 -4.34 4.64
C GLY A 230 -5.53 -5.23 4.32
N VAL A 231 -6.01 -5.95 5.34
CA VAL A 231 -7.02 -7.00 5.19
C VAL A 231 -7.82 -7.22 6.48
N GLY A 232 -8.98 -7.84 6.34
CA GLY A 232 -9.83 -8.30 7.44
C GLY A 232 -10.39 -7.17 8.30
N ARG A 233 -10.64 -7.44 9.58
CA ARG A 233 -11.21 -6.47 10.53
C ARG A 233 -10.40 -5.18 10.65
N ARG A 234 -9.09 -5.26 10.43
CA ARG A 234 -8.13 -4.16 10.55
C ARG A 234 -7.69 -3.60 9.20
N ILE A 235 -8.45 -3.85 8.14
CA ILE A 235 -8.23 -3.18 6.86
C ILE A 235 -8.27 -1.66 7.04
N CYS A 236 -7.54 -0.93 6.20
CA CYS A 236 -7.57 0.53 6.22
C CYS A 236 -9.04 1.04 6.17
N PRO A 237 -9.48 1.92 7.09
CA PRO A 237 -10.82 2.47 7.03
C PRO A 237 -11.00 3.41 5.83
N GLY A 238 -9.90 3.95 5.29
CA GLY A 238 -9.89 4.89 4.18
C GLY A 238 -9.77 4.27 2.80
N VAL A 239 -9.94 2.95 2.61
CA VAL A 239 -9.74 2.28 1.30
C VAL A 239 -10.48 3.00 0.17
N SER A 240 -11.78 3.23 0.32
CA SER A 240 -12.59 3.85 -0.73
C SER A 240 -12.09 5.25 -1.09
N MET A 241 -11.84 6.08 -0.07
CA MET A 241 -11.35 7.45 -0.27
C MET A 241 -9.94 7.48 -0.87
N ALA A 242 -9.05 6.62 -0.38
CA ALA A 242 -7.67 6.55 -0.86
C ALA A 242 -7.62 6.15 -2.34
N VAL A 243 -8.37 5.13 -2.74
CA VAL A 243 -8.41 4.66 -4.13
C VAL A 243 -8.96 5.76 -5.05
N GLN A 244 -10.06 6.43 -4.67
CA GLN A 244 -10.62 7.54 -5.44
C GLN A 244 -9.64 8.71 -5.59
N LEU A 245 -9.02 9.15 -4.48
CA LEU A 245 -8.06 10.26 -4.49
C LEU A 245 -6.81 9.92 -5.30
N LEU A 246 -6.27 8.71 -5.18
CA LEU A 246 -5.10 8.29 -5.96
C LEU A 246 -5.38 8.28 -7.45
N HIS A 247 -6.54 7.75 -7.88
CA HIS A 247 -6.93 7.78 -9.29
C HIS A 247 -7.08 9.21 -9.79
N LEU A 248 -7.82 10.06 -9.06
CA LEU A 248 -8.08 11.43 -9.47
C LEU A 248 -6.82 12.29 -9.51
N ILE A 249 -5.99 12.23 -8.46
CA ILE A 249 -4.77 13.04 -8.38
C ILE A 249 -3.77 12.58 -9.45
N LEU A 250 -3.56 11.27 -9.62
CA LEU A 250 -2.65 10.78 -10.64
C LEU A 250 -3.14 11.15 -12.05
N ALA A 251 -4.44 10.96 -12.33
CA ALA A 251 -5.03 11.33 -13.61
C ALA A 251 -4.85 12.82 -13.90
N ARG A 252 -5.15 13.70 -12.93
CA ARG A 252 -4.95 15.16 -13.08
C ARG A 252 -3.51 15.54 -13.30
N VAL A 253 -2.59 14.98 -12.51
CA VAL A 253 -1.17 15.30 -12.62
C VAL A 253 -0.62 14.91 -14.01
N ILE A 254 -0.98 13.72 -14.51
CA ILE A 254 -0.59 13.27 -15.85
C ILE A 254 -1.33 14.06 -16.94
N HIS A 255 -2.59 14.44 -16.75
CA HIS A 255 -3.41 15.12 -17.75
C HIS A 255 -3.07 16.61 -17.90
N GLU A 256 -2.86 17.30 -16.78
CA GLU A 256 -2.64 18.74 -16.76
C GLU A 256 -1.20 19.13 -17.08
N PHE A 257 -0.23 18.23 -16.85
CA PHE A 257 1.18 18.55 -16.92
C PHE A 257 1.98 17.56 -17.76
N GLU A 258 2.97 18.09 -18.46
CA GLU A 258 4.13 17.36 -18.95
C GLU A 258 5.17 17.31 -17.82
N ILE A 259 5.52 16.10 -17.39
CA ILE A 259 6.43 15.86 -16.27
C ILE A 259 7.69 15.19 -16.82
N THR A 260 8.83 15.81 -16.58
CA THR A 260 10.14 15.32 -17.04
C THR A 260 11.14 15.31 -15.88
N THR A 261 12.23 14.59 -16.04
CA THR A 261 13.32 14.52 -15.05
C THR A 261 14.66 14.39 -15.75
N GLN A 262 15.75 14.70 -15.04
CA GLN A 262 17.09 14.59 -15.59
C GLN A 262 17.60 13.15 -15.43
N GLY A 263 17.56 12.39 -16.52
CA GLY A 263 18.04 11.01 -16.55
C GLY A 263 17.08 10.02 -15.89
N LYS A 264 17.61 8.89 -15.41
CA LYS A 264 16.82 7.81 -14.79
C LYS A 264 16.57 8.13 -13.31
N VAL A 265 15.32 8.01 -12.86
CA VAL A 265 14.95 8.23 -11.46
C VAL A 265 15.52 7.12 -10.58
N ASP A 266 16.18 7.49 -9.49
CA ASP A 266 16.64 6.54 -8.46
C ASP A 266 15.45 5.87 -7.77
N MET A 267 15.41 4.54 -7.76
CA MET A 267 14.32 3.76 -7.19
C MET A 267 14.68 3.12 -5.82
N SER A 268 15.73 3.62 -5.17
CA SER A 268 16.17 3.07 -3.89
C SER A 268 15.30 3.56 -2.73
N GLU A 269 15.13 2.71 -1.72
CA GLU A 269 14.27 2.95 -0.56
C GLU A 269 15.10 3.34 0.66
N ARG A 270 14.56 4.24 1.48
CA ARG A 270 15.08 4.54 2.81
C ARG A 270 14.63 3.45 3.79
N MET A 271 15.50 3.10 4.74
CA MET A 271 15.11 2.27 5.88
C MET A 271 14.14 3.03 6.79
N GLY A 272 12.96 2.46 7.03
CA GLY A 272 11.94 3.07 7.87
C GLY A 272 10.70 2.18 7.98
N PHE A 273 9.73 2.63 8.79
CA PHE A 273 8.42 1.99 8.88
C PHE A 273 7.63 2.15 7.57
N LEU A 274 7.61 3.37 7.04
CA LEU A 274 7.12 3.64 5.69
C LEU A 274 8.28 3.57 4.69
N PHE A 275 8.02 3.04 3.50
CA PHE A 275 9.03 2.80 2.48
C PHE A 275 9.19 4.04 1.59
N TYR A 276 9.72 5.11 2.19
CA TYR A 276 10.08 6.34 1.48
C TYR A 276 11.20 6.09 0.47
N LYS A 277 11.22 6.88 -0.62
CA LYS A 277 12.40 6.98 -1.48
C LYS A 277 13.59 7.43 -0.66
N LYS A 278 14.77 6.90 -0.99
CA LYS A 278 16.03 7.32 -0.38
C LYS A 278 16.41 8.74 -0.80
N MET A 279 16.28 9.01 -2.10
CA MET A 279 16.47 10.33 -2.68
C MET A 279 15.10 10.96 -3.03
N PRO A 280 14.90 12.25 -2.74
CA PRO A 280 13.69 12.96 -3.19
C PRO A 280 13.50 12.84 -4.70
N LEU A 281 12.25 12.83 -5.15
CA LEU A 281 11.93 12.89 -6.58
C LEU A 281 12.00 14.35 -7.03
N GLU A 282 12.92 14.66 -7.95
CA GLU A 282 13.03 15.97 -8.59
C GLU A 282 12.48 15.89 -10.02
N VAL A 283 11.53 16.77 -10.32
CA VAL A 283 10.83 16.81 -11.62
C VAL A 283 10.67 18.23 -12.12
N LEU A 284 10.73 18.38 -13.43
CA LEU A 284 10.34 19.59 -14.15
C LEU A 284 8.91 19.40 -14.63
N ILE A 285 8.06 20.36 -14.29
CA ILE A 285 6.62 20.32 -14.60
C ILE A 285 6.31 21.48 -15.53
N ARG A 286 5.69 21.18 -16.67
CA ARG A 286 5.20 22.17 -17.63
C ARG A 286 3.70 21.97 -17.85
N PRO A 287 2.87 23.02 -17.82
CA PRO A 287 1.46 22.90 -18.18
C PRO A 287 1.27 22.35 -19.60
N ARG A 288 0.41 21.34 -19.74
CA ARG A 288 -0.02 20.78 -21.04
C ARG A 288 -1.30 21.45 -21.54
N LEU A 289 -2.24 21.73 -20.63
CA LEU A 289 -3.52 22.35 -20.99
C LEU A 289 -3.37 23.88 -21.07
N SER A 290 -4.00 24.49 -22.07
CA SER A 290 -3.94 25.93 -22.37
C SER A 290 -4.56 26.84 -21.30
N GLY A 291 -5.27 26.29 -20.31
CA GLY A 291 -5.96 27.02 -19.24
C GLY A 291 -5.30 26.99 -17.86
N VAL A 292 -4.09 26.44 -17.72
CA VAL A 292 -3.33 26.50 -16.46
C VAL A 292 -2.45 27.76 -16.52
N GLU A 293 -2.83 28.80 -15.79
CA GLU A 293 -2.05 30.05 -15.71
C GLU A 293 -0.60 29.73 -15.31
N LYS A 294 0.35 30.31 -16.05
CA LYS A 294 1.77 30.23 -15.73
C LYS A 294 2.01 31.06 -14.46
N ILE A 295 2.45 30.40 -13.38
CA ILE A 295 2.98 31.07 -12.19
C ILE A 295 4.35 31.65 -12.53
#